data_AF-J4CDX7-F1
#
_entry.id   AF-J4CDX7-F1
#
_cell.length_a   1.000
_cell.length_b   1.000
_cell.length_c   1.000
_cell.angle_alpha   90.00
_cell.angle_beta   90.00
_cell.angle_gamma   90.00
#
_symmetry.space_group_name_H-M   'P 1'
#
loop_
_entity.id
_entity.type
_entity.pdbx_description
1 polymer ?
#
loop_
_entity_poly.entity_id
_entity_poly.type
_entity_poly.pdbx_seq_one_letter_code
_entity_poly.pdbx_strand_id
1 'polypeptide(L)' 'MVSVKKNGISESNGEFPYSNSSNKVRIIKVLSHYLNMKSHKDKDQFHSFLKDKLERIKSEPRQ' A
#
# COMPACT_ATOMS: atom_id res chain seq x y z
N MET A 1 20.50 -7.44 3.87
CA MET A 1 19.29 -7.18 3.05
C MET A 1 18.88 -5.72 3.25
N VAL A 2 19.04 -4.88 2.23
CA VAL A 2 18.64 -3.47 2.30
C VAL A 2 17.13 -3.42 2.11
N SER A 3 16.39 -3.00 3.14
CA SER A 3 14.95 -2.74 3.02
C SER A 3 14.78 -1.51 2.12
N VAL A 4 14.51 -1.74 0.84
CA VAL A 4 14.28 -0.66 -0.12
C VAL A 4 12.90 -0.09 0.19
N LYS A 5 12.86 1.04 0.91
CA LYS A 5 11.66 1.86 1.00
C LYS A 5 11.36 2.40 -0.40
N LYS A 6 10.42 1.76 -1.10
CA LYS A 6 9.88 2.30 -2.35
C LYS A 6 8.57 2.99 -1.99
N ASN A 7 8.44 4.27 -2.31
CA ASN A 7 7.20 5.04 -2.14
C ASN A 7 6.70 5.17 -0.68
N GLY A 8 7.61 5.19 0.30
CA GLY A 8 7.24 5.25 1.73
C GLY A 8 6.76 3.91 2.31
N ILE A 9 6.69 2.86 1.49
CA ILE A 9 6.27 1.50 1.87
C ILE A 9 7.50 0.59 1.88
N SER A 10 7.61 -0.25 2.91
CA SER A 10 8.60 -1.33 2.93
C SER A 10 8.01 -2.51 2.15
N GLU A 11 8.20 -2.52 0.82
CA GLU A 11 7.81 -3.68 0.00
C GLU A 11 8.85 -4.78 0.14
N SER A 12 8.43 -5.94 0.65
CA SER A 12 9.15 -7.20 0.39
C SER A 12 8.44 -7.87 -0.80
N ASN A 13 9.14 -8.04 -1.92
CA ASN A 13 8.68 -8.79 -3.10
C ASN A 13 7.40 -8.31 -3.81
N GLY A 14 7.09 -7.01 -3.80
CA GLY A 14 5.94 -6.45 -4.56
C GLY A 14 4.56 -6.82 -4.01
N GLU A 15 4.53 -7.57 -2.90
CA GLU A 15 3.34 -7.82 -2.11
C GLU A 15 3.15 -6.69 -1.09
N PHE A 16 1.91 -6.21 -1.03
CA PHE A 16 1.52 -5.28 0.01
C PHE A 16 1.67 -5.99 1.36
N PRO A 17 2.26 -5.37 2.40
CA PRO A 17 2.67 -6.05 3.63
C PRO A 17 1.53 -6.65 4.48
N TYR A 18 0.28 -6.58 4.00
CA TYR A 18 -0.92 -7.02 4.70
C TYR A 18 -1.72 -8.09 3.95
N SER A 19 -1.15 -8.69 2.90
CA SER A 19 -1.78 -9.79 2.11
C SER A 19 -2.26 -10.97 2.97
N ASN A 20 -1.62 -11.23 4.12
CA ASN A 20 -2.02 -12.32 5.03
C ASN A 20 -3.03 -11.91 6.13
N SER A 21 -3.49 -10.66 6.16
CA SER A 21 -4.43 -10.17 7.18
C SER A 21 -5.89 -10.24 6.72
N SER A 22 -6.87 -10.24 7.64
CA SER A 22 -8.29 -10.10 7.29
C SER A 22 -8.60 -8.70 6.72
N ASN A 23 -9.68 -8.58 5.93
CA ASN A 23 -10.04 -7.31 5.27
C ASN A 23 -10.12 -6.12 6.25
N LYS A 24 -10.76 -6.30 7.41
CA LYS A 24 -10.85 -5.27 8.45
C LYS A 24 -9.47 -4.83 8.95
N VAL A 25 -8.57 -5.79 9.18
CA VAL A 25 -7.21 -5.52 9.64
C VAL A 25 -6.39 -4.83 8.55
N ARG A 26 -6.55 -5.22 7.29
CA ARG A 26 -5.89 -4.55 6.15
C ARG A 26 -6.25 -3.07 6.07
N ILE A 27 -7.55 -2.75 6.18
CA ILE A 27 -8.03 -1.36 6.16
C ILE A 27 -7.41 -0.56 7.31
N ILE A 28 -7.42 -1.10 8.53
CA ILE A 28 -6.82 -0.43 9.70
C ILE A 28 -5.33 -0.16 9.45
N LYS A 29 -4.58 -1.14 8.96
CA LYS A 29 -3.15 -0.98 8.70
C LYS A 29 -2.84 0.03 7.59
N VAL A 30 -3.67 0.13 6.55
CA VAL A 30 -3.58 1.17 5.51
C VAL A 30 -3.78 2.56 6.11
N LEU A 31 -4.84 2.73 6.91
CA LEU A 31 -5.15 4.01 7.56
C LEU A 31 -4.06 4.42 8.55
N SER A 32 -3.60 3.50 9.41
CA SER A 32 -2.49 3.75 10.34
C SER A 32 -1.20 4.12 9.61
N HIS A 33 -0.91 3.49 8.46
CA HIS A 33 0.27 3.82 7.68
C HIS A 33 0.21 5.25 7.13
N TYR A 34 -0.93 5.65 6.55
CA TYR A 34 -1.13 7.01 6.04
C TYR A 34 -1.02 8.09 7.14
N LEU A 35 -1.60 7.83 8.32
CA LEU A 35 -1.53 8.76 9.45
C LEU A 35 -0.11 8.94 10.00
N ASN A 36 0.72 7.89 9.93
CA ASN A 36 2.11 7.93 10.39
C ASN A 36 3.06 8.60 9.39
N MET A 37 2.62 8.90 8.17
CA MET A 37 3.42 9.64 7.19
C MET A 37 3.48 11.13 7.56
N LYS A 38 4.68 11.64 7.80
CA LYS A 38 4.91 13.06 8.13
C LYS A 38 5.18 13.93 6.91
N SER A 39 5.65 13.33 5.82
CA SER A 39 6.00 14.03 4.58
C SER A 39 4.82 14.07 3.62
N HIS A 40 4.51 15.25 3.08
CA HIS A 40 3.53 15.41 2.00
C HIS A 40 3.92 14.59 0.77
N LYS A 41 5.21 14.57 0.41
CA LYS A 41 5.73 13.77 -0.71
C LYS A 41 5.47 12.28 -0.53
N ASP A 42 5.63 11.75 0.69
CA ASP A 42 5.39 10.33 0.98
C ASP A 42 3.89 9.99 0.90
N LYS A 43 3.02 10.93 1.32
CA LYS A 43 1.57 10.79 1.17
C LYS A 43 1.14 10.77 -0.29
N ASP A 44 1.70 11.63 -1.13
CA ASP A 44 1.41 11.66 -2.56
C ASP A 44 1.86 10.35 -3.25
N GLN A 45 3.03 9.85 -2.89
CA GLN A 45 3.52 8.56 -3.39
C GLN A 45 2.65 7.39 -2.95
N PHE A 46 2.20 7.38 -1.69
CA PHE A 46 1.29 6.37 -1.17
C PHE A 46 -0.08 6.43 -1.83
N HIS A 47 -0.60 7.64 -2.08
CA HIS A 47 -1.85 7.84 -2.80
C HIS A 47 -1.77 7.30 -4.23
N SER A 48 -0.70 7.62 -4.98
CA SER A 48 -0.47 7.07 -6.32
C SER A 48 -0.40 5.54 -6.30
N PHE A 49 0.29 4.95 -5.31
CA PHE A 49 0.33 3.50 -5.14
C PHE A 49 -1.07 2.89 -4.93
N LEU A 50 -1.91 3.49 -4.07
CA LEU A 50 -3.27 3.01 -3.83
C LEU A 50 -4.13 3.12 -5.09
N LYS A 51 -3.96 4.19 -5.86
CA LYS A 51 -4.66 4.39 -7.13
C LYS A 51 -4.28 3.30 -8.14
N ASP A 52 -3.00 3.02 -8.33
CA ASP A 52 -2.52 1.99 -9.24
C ASP A 52 -3.05 0.60 -8.85
N LYS A 53 -3.07 0.27 -7.55
CA LYS A 53 -3.63 -1.00 -7.07
C LYS A 53 -5.14 -1.09 -7.32
N LEU A 54 -5.88 0.01 -7.11
CA LEU A 54 -7.32 0.05 -7.37
C LEU A 54 -7.63 -0.12 -8.85
N GLU A 55 -6.85 0.51 -9.73
CA GLU A 55 -7.00 0.35 -11.18
C GLU A 55 -6.75 -1.09 -11.61
N ARG A 56 -5.71 -1.74 -11.09
CA ARG A 56 -5.46 -3.17 -11.37
C ARG A 56 -6.62 -4.07 -10.94
N ILE A 57 -7.16 -3.88 -9.73
CA ILE A 57 -8.31 -4.65 -9.24
C ILE A 57 -9.56 -4.43 -10.10
N LYS A 58 -9.77 -3.21 -10.61
CA LYS A 58 -10.89 -2.90 -11.51
C LYS A 58 -10.71 -3.49 -12.91
N SER A 59 -9.48 -3.57 -13.39
CA SER A 59 -9.12 -4.12 -14.69
C SER A 59 -9.03 -5.64 -14.70
N GLU A 60 -8.86 -6.29 -13.54
CA GLU A 60 -8.92 -7.74 -13.44
C GLU A 60 -10.36 -8.24 -13.69
N PRO A 61 -10.57 -9.20 -14.61
CA PRO A 61 -11.87 -9.79 -14.82
C PRO A 61 -12.31 -10.49 -13.53
N ARG A 62 -13.48 -10.11 -13.01
CA ARG A 62 -14.12 -10.80 -11.89
C ARG A 62 -14.44 -12.22 -12.35
N GLN A 63 -13.59 -13.19 -12.01
CA GLN A 63 -13.91 -14.61 -12.09
C GLN A 63 -14.97 -14.97 -11.05
#